data_AF-A0A351Y3K8-F1
#
_entry.id   AF-A0A351Y3K8-F1
#
_cell.length_a   1.000
_cell.length_b   1.000
_cell.length_c   1.000
_cell.angle_alpha   90.00
_cell.angle_beta   90.00
_cell.angle_gamma   90.00
#
_symmetry.space_group_name_H-M   'P 1'
#
loop_
_entity.id
_entity.type
_entity.pdbx_description
1 polymer ?
#
loop_
_entity_poly.entity_id
_entity_poly.type
_entity_poly.pdbx_seq_one_letter_code
_entity_poly.pdbx_strand_id
1 'polypeptide(L)'
;MRIVYSLIVAITRGILYAVLDKLLIQMPIVILCFASSIFNTIFFGLVFYFGRYYTDFKKYFQDKNTLSLFILVTVLFLVANALILFAIKSKNATVASLIEISYPLFVILFTYLFYRTVHLNIGSVV
;
A
#
# COMPACT_ATOMS: atom_id res chain seq x y z
N MET A 1 -17.72 2.14 10.50
CA MET A 1 -17.32 1.47 9.22
C MET A 1 -15.80 1.37 9.02
N ARG A 2 -14.99 2.35 9.46
CA ARG A 2 -13.52 2.35 9.24
C ARG A 2 -12.78 1.17 9.89
N ILE A 3 -13.17 0.80 11.11
CA ILE A 3 -12.55 -0.33 11.86
C ILE A 3 -12.69 -1.65 11.09
N VAL A 4 -13.86 -1.90 10.47
CA VAL A 4 -14.11 -3.14 9.71
C VAL A 4 -13.15 -3.25 8.54
N TYR A 5 -12.95 -2.17 7.77
CA TYR A 5 -12.00 -2.18 6.65
C TYR A 5 -10.55 -2.34 7.12
N SER A 6 -10.14 -1.66 8.20
CA SER A 6 -8.79 -1.82 8.76
C SER A 6 -8.53 -3.26 9.22
N LEU A 7 -9.53 -3.92 9.81
CA LEU A 7 -9.44 -5.31 10.27
C LEU A 7 -9.36 -6.28 9.08
N ILE A 8 -10.18 -6.07 8.05
CA ILE A 8 -10.10 -6.86 6.80
C ILE A 8 -8.71 -6.72 6.18
N VAL A 9 -8.18 -5.50 6.08
CA VAL A 9 -6.82 -5.26 5.56
C VAL A 9 -5.78 -6.03 6.37
N ALA A 10 -5.85 -6.00 7.71
CA ALA A 10 -4.92 -6.74 8.56
C ALA A 10 -4.99 -8.26 8.30
N ILE A 11 -6.19 -8.83 8.21
CA ILE A 11 -6.39 -10.26 7.89
C ILE A 11 -5.82 -10.59 6.51
N THR A 12 -6.22 -9.84 5.48
CA THR A 12 -5.78 -10.08 4.10
C THR A 12 -4.27 -9.96 3.97
N ARG A 13 -3.63 -9.01 4.66
CA ARG A 13 -2.17 -8.85 4.69
C ARG A 13 -1.48 -10.02 5.40
N GLY A 14 -2.03 -10.51 6.51
CA GLY A 14 -1.53 -11.70 7.19
C GLY A 14 -1.54 -12.95 6.29
N ILE A 15 -2.67 -13.20 5.62
CA ILE A 15 -2.80 -14.30 4.65
C ILE A 15 -1.81 -14.12 3.49
N LEU A 16 -1.75 -12.92 2.91
CA LEU A 16 -0.85 -12.59 1.81
C LEU A 16 0.61 -12.92 2.17
N TYR A 17 1.07 -12.52 3.35
CA TYR A 17 2.45 -12.77 3.78
C TYR A 17 2.74 -14.23 4.05
N ALA A 18 1.82 -14.97 4.67
CA ALA A 18 1.98 -16.40 4.88
C ALA A 18 2.10 -17.17 3.54
N VAL A 19 1.36 -16.74 2.51
CA VAL A 19 1.45 -17.32 1.16
C VAL A 19 2.73 -16.90 0.44
N LEU A 20 3.10 -15.62 0.53
CA LEU A 20 4.32 -15.08 -0.08
C LEU A 20 5.58 -15.74 0.47
N ASP A 21 5.63 -16.05 1.77
CA ASP A 21 6.77 -16.74 2.38
C ASP A 21 7.11 -18.05 1.64
N LYS A 22 6.07 -18.83 1.30
CA LYS A 22 6.23 -20.09 0.54
C LYS A 22 6.51 -19.83 -0.94
N LEU A 23 5.83 -18.85 -1.53
CA LEU A 23 5.90 -18.59 -2.97
C LEU A 23 7.26 -17.99 -3.38
N LEU A 24 7.87 -17.17 -2.52
CA LEU A 24 9.17 -16.52 -2.76
C LEU A 24 10.36 -17.47 -2.75
N ILE A 25 10.19 -18.68 -2.20
CA ILE A 25 11.17 -19.77 -2.31
C ILE A 25 11.17 -20.35 -3.72
N GLN A 26 10.00 -20.43 -4.36
CA GLN A 26 9.81 -21.09 -5.64
C GLN A 26 9.91 -20.13 -6.83
N MET A 27 9.72 -18.83 -6.61
CA MET A 27 9.65 -17.83 -7.67
C MET A 27 10.51 -16.60 -7.37
N PRO A 28 11.13 -15.99 -8.39
CA PRO A 28 11.82 -14.72 -8.23
C PRO A 28 10.82 -13.58 -7.98
N ILE A 29 11.23 -12.63 -7.12
CA ILE A 29 10.43 -11.45 -6.72
C ILE A 29 9.91 -10.68 -7.93
N VAL A 30 10.75 -10.50 -8.95
CA VAL A 30 10.42 -9.72 -10.16
C VAL A 30 9.21 -10.30 -10.90
N ILE A 31 9.14 -11.63 -11.05
CA ILE A 31 8.01 -12.29 -11.73
C ILE A 31 6.72 -12.08 -10.92
N LEU A 32 6.81 -12.17 -9.59
CA LEU A 32 5.68 -11.99 -8.69
C LEU A 32 5.15 -10.54 -8.74
N CYS A 33 6.04 -9.55 -8.71
CA CYS A 33 5.70 -8.14 -8.89
C CYS A 33 5.07 -7.87 -10.27
N PHE A 34 5.61 -8.47 -11.33
CA PHE A 34 5.09 -8.28 -12.68
C PHE A 34 3.69 -8.88 -12.82
N ALA A 35 3.50 -10.13 -12.41
CA ALA A 35 2.20 -10.81 -12.45
C ALA A 35 1.15 -10.06 -11.62
N SER A 36 1.48 -9.68 -10.38
CA SER A 36 0.57 -8.90 -9.54
C SER A 36 0.22 -7.52 -10.12
N SER A 37 1.17 -6.87 -10.82
CA SER A 37 0.91 -5.60 -11.51
C SER A 37 -0.08 -5.75 -12.66
N ILE A 38 -0.04 -6.87 -13.41
CA ILE A 38 -1.03 -7.17 -14.45
C ILE A 38 -2.43 -7.31 -13.83
N PHE A 39 -2.56 -8.13 -12.78
CA PHE A 39 -3.84 -8.32 -12.10
C PHE A 39 -4.39 -7.01 -11.52
N ASN A 40 -3.53 -6.20 -10.86
CA ASN A 40 -3.92 -4.89 -10.35
C ASN A 40 -4.38 -3.95 -11.47
N THR A 41 -3.66 -3.92 -12.60
CA THR A 41 -4.00 -3.07 -13.74
C THR A 41 -5.36 -3.47 -14.35
N ILE A 42 -5.61 -4.77 -14.49
CA ILE A 42 -6.91 -5.26 -15.00
C ILE A 42 -8.02 -4.90 -14.02
N PHE A 43 -7.85 -5.20 -12.73
CA PHE A 43 -8.87 -4.94 -11.72
C PHE A 43 -9.21 -3.44 -11.61
N PHE A 44 -8.21 -2.59 -11.38
CA PHE A 44 -8.42 -1.15 -11.25
C PHE A 44 -8.79 -0.50 -12.59
N GLY A 45 -8.34 -1.04 -13.72
CA GLY A 45 -8.76 -0.60 -15.05
C GLY A 45 -10.24 -0.84 -15.30
N LEU A 46 -10.78 -2.00 -14.90
CA LEU A 46 -12.21 -2.29 -14.97
C LEU A 46 -13.00 -1.35 -14.05
N VAL A 47 -12.57 -1.16 -12.80
CA VAL A 47 -13.20 -0.22 -11.87
C VAL A 47 -13.19 1.21 -12.44
N PHE A 48 -12.08 1.62 -13.04
CA PHE A 48 -11.93 2.93 -13.67
C PHE A 48 -12.92 3.13 -14.83
N TYR A 49 -13.06 2.11 -15.69
CA TYR A 49 -13.95 2.13 -16.83
C TYR A 49 -15.43 2.13 -16.42
N PHE A 50 -15.85 1.18 -15.58
CA PHE A 50 -17.25 1.05 -15.15
C PHE A 50 -17.70 2.20 -14.25
N GLY A 51 -16.80 2.72 -13.41
CA GLY A 51 -17.08 3.89 -12.59
C GLY A 51 -17.12 5.22 -13.35
N ARG A 52 -16.88 5.20 -14.68
CA ARG A 52 -16.83 6.38 -15.55
C ARG A 52 -15.86 7.48 -15.09
N TYR A 53 -14.80 7.11 -14.36
CA TYR A 53 -13.83 8.08 -13.83
C TYR A 53 -12.97 8.75 -14.91
N TYR A 54 -13.06 8.30 -16.17
CA TYR A 54 -12.39 8.90 -17.32
C TYR A 54 -12.85 10.33 -17.62
N THR A 55 -14.09 10.71 -17.27
CA THR A 55 -14.62 12.06 -17.53
C THR A 55 -13.96 13.13 -16.68
N ASP A 56 -13.62 12.80 -15.44
CA ASP A 56 -13.01 13.72 -14.48
C ASP A 56 -11.50 13.53 -14.34
N PHE A 57 -10.94 12.52 -15.00
CA PHE A 57 -9.51 12.17 -14.92
C PHE A 57 -8.60 13.37 -15.19
N LYS A 58 -8.88 14.16 -16.24
CA LYS A 58 -8.08 15.34 -16.59
C LYS A 58 -8.11 16.42 -15.52
N LYS A 59 -9.18 16.53 -14.71
CA LYS A 59 -9.32 17.56 -13.67
C LYS A 59 -8.34 17.32 -12.52
N TYR A 60 -8.11 16.06 -12.16
CA TYR A 60 -7.22 15.70 -11.05
C TYR A 60 -5.73 15.96 -11.33
N PHE A 61 -5.34 16.02 -12.61
CA PHE A 61 -3.95 16.23 -13.03
C PHE A 61 -3.62 17.66 -13.48
N GLN A 62 -4.56 18.59 -13.35
CA GLN A 62 -4.33 20.00 -13.67
C GLN A 62 -3.54 20.73 -12.57
N ASP A 63 -3.71 20.32 -11.31
CA ASP A 63 -2.97 20.89 -10.20
C ASP A 63 -1.58 20.25 -10.06
N LYS A 64 -0.54 21.10 -10.14
CA LYS A 64 0.86 20.68 -10.04
C LYS A 64 1.17 20.07 -8.66
N ASN A 65 0.51 20.53 -7.60
CA ASN A 65 0.71 19.99 -6.26
C ASN A 65 0.14 18.57 -6.15
N THR A 66 -1.10 18.37 -6.61
CA THR A 66 -1.74 17.06 -6.69
C THR A 66 -0.93 16.07 -7.53
N LEU A 67 -0.41 16.50 -8.68
CA LEU A 67 0.47 15.68 -9.53
C LEU A 67 1.76 15.25 -8.79
N SER A 68 2.40 16.18 -8.07
CA SER A 68 3.61 15.89 -7.30
C SER A 68 3.35 14.85 -6.20
N LEU A 69 2.25 15.00 -5.47
CA LEU A 69 1.85 14.05 -4.43
C LEU A 69 1.52 12.68 -5.01
N PHE A 70 0.84 12.64 -6.16
CA PHE A 70 0.53 11.39 -6.87
C PHE A 70 1.79 10.62 -7.28
N ILE A 71 2.77 11.33 -7.86
CA ILE A 71 4.05 10.72 -8.25
C ILE A 71 4.78 10.19 -7.01
N LEU A 72 4.84 10.99 -5.93
CA LEU A 72 5.49 10.61 -4.69
C LEU A 72 4.87 9.34 -4.09
N VAL A 73 3.53 9.30 -3.96
CA VAL A 73 2.82 8.13 -3.44
C VAL A 73 3.05 6.90 -4.32
N THR A 74 3.04 7.06 -5.64
CA THR A 74 3.28 5.95 -6.56
C THR A 74 4.69 5.35 -6.39
N VAL A 75 5.71 6.21 -6.31
CA VAL A 75 7.09 5.77 -6.08
C VAL A 75 7.24 5.09 -4.72
N LEU A 76 6.71 5.69 -3.66
CA LEU A 76 6.77 5.11 -2.32
C LEU A 76 6.03 3.77 -2.25
N PHE A 77 4.88 3.64 -2.93
CA PHE A 77 4.13 2.39 -3.00
C PHE A 77 4.95 1.29 -3.68
N LEU A 78 5.59 1.58 -4.82
CA LEU A 78 6.43 0.61 -5.52
C LEU A 78 7.62 0.17 -4.66
N VAL A 79 8.32 1.13 -4.05
CA VAL A 79 9.48 0.86 -3.20
C VAL A 79 9.07 0.06 -1.96
N ALA A 80 7.99 0.42 -1.28
CA ALA A 80 7.51 -0.28 -0.10
C ALA A 80 7.12 -1.74 -0.42
N ASN A 81 6.38 -1.96 -1.51
CA ASN A 81 6.00 -3.31 -1.94
C ASN A 81 7.21 -4.16 -2.35
N ALA A 82 8.21 -3.59 -3.01
CA ALA A 82 9.44 -4.31 -3.32
C ALA A 82 10.21 -4.66 -2.03
N LEU A 83 10.41 -3.70 -1.13
CA LEU A 83 11.19 -3.88 0.09
C LEU A 83 10.60 -4.95 1.02
N ILE A 84 9.27 -4.99 1.16
CA ILE A 84 8.64 -6.02 2.00
C ILE A 84 8.83 -7.42 1.42
N LEU A 85 8.80 -7.58 0.09
CA LEU A 85 9.08 -8.86 -0.55
C LEU A 85 10.53 -9.31 -0.34
N PHE A 86 11.49 -8.38 -0.41
CA PHE A 86 12.88 -8.66 -0.05
C PHE A 86 13.04 -9.01 1.43
N ALA A 87 12.34 -8.30 2.33
CA ALA A 87 12.38 -8.56 3.76
C ALA A 87 11.83 -9.95 4.11
N ILE A 88 10.70 -10.33 3.51
CA ILE A 88 10.10 -11.67 3.66
C ILE A 88 11.09 -12.72 3.15
N LYS A 89 11.64 -12.54 1.94
CA LYS A 89 12.58 -13.49 1.34
C LYS A 89 13.88 -13.66 2.13
N SER A 90 14.38 -12.59 2.75
CA SER A 90 15.66 -12.62 3.49
C SER A 90 15.56 -13.27 4.88
N LYS A 91 14.39 -13.25 5.50
CA LYS A 91 14.17 -13.81 6.84
C LYS A 91 13.03 -14.82 6.78
N ASN A 92 11.85 -14.39 7.19
CA ASN A 92 10.57 -15.07 7.07
C ASN A 92 9.45 -14.03 7.19
N ALA A 93 8.24 -14.40 6.76
CA ALA A 93 7.09 -13.51 6.80
C ALA A 93 6.73 -12.99 8.20
N THR A 94 6.95 -13.80 9.25
CA THR A 94 6.60 -13.41 10.63
C THR A 94 7.47 -12.27 11.12
N VAL A 95 8.80 -12.35 10.99
CA VAL A 95 9.70 -11.28 11.45
C VAL A 95 9.51 -10.03 10.60
N ALA A 96 9.35 -10.17 9.29
CA ALA A 96 9.11 -9.04 8.39
C ALA A 96 7.83 -8.27 8.77
N SER A 97 6.72 -8.98 9.03
CA SER A 97 5.44 -8.37 9.39
C SER A 97 5.42 -7.76 10.80
N LEU A 98 6.12 -8.37 11.77
CA LEU A 98 6.28 -7.78 13.11
C LEU A 98 7.04 -6.46 13.09
N ILE A 99 8.07 -6.35 12.25
CA ILE A 99 8.79 -5.07 12.07
C ILE A 99 7.87 -4.09 11.34
N GLU A 100 7.18 -4.54 10.30
CA GLU A 100 6.32 -3.67 9.50
C GLU A 100 5.20 -3.02 10.33
N ILE A 101 4.61 -3.72 11.30
CA ILE A 101 3.52 -3.16 12.14
C ILE A 101 3.93 -1.93 12.95
N SER A 102 5.23 -1.59 13.00
CA SER A 102 5.73 -0.34 13.56
C SER A 102 5.46 0.89 12.69
N TYR A 103 4.96 0.74 11.46
CA TYR A 103 4.62 1.85 10.55
C TYR A 103 3.75 2.97 11.17
N PRO A 104 2.82 2.73 12.11
CA PRO A 104 2.05 3.81 12.74
C PRO A 104 2.93 4.84 13.44
N LEU A 105 4.08 4.44 14.00
CA LEU A 105 5.04 5.36 14.61
C LEU A 105 5.62 6.32 13.55
N PHE A 106 5.99 5.78 12.40
CA PHE A 106 6.49 6.57 11.27
C PHE A 106 5.39 7.45 10.66
N VAL A 107 4.14 6.98 10.61
CA VAL A 107 2.99 7.79 10.17
C VAL A 107 2.83 9.01 11.08
N ILE A 108 2.87 8.84 12.41
CA ILE A 108 2.79 9.96 13.36
C ILE A 108 3.94 10.94 13.13
N LEU A 109 5.17 10.43 13.02
CA LEU A 109 6.37 11.24 12.80
C LEU A 109 6.29 12.06 11.51
N PHE A 110 5.97 11.42 10.37
CA PHE A 110 5.94 12.11 9.08
C PHE A 110 4.74 13.03 8.93
N THR A 111 3.59 12.69 9.50
CA THR A 111 2.44 13.61 9.53
C THR A 111 2.79 14.88 10.31
N TYR A 112 3.44 14.72 11.46
CA TYR A 112 3.92 15.86 12.24
C TYR A 112 4.99 16.66 11.48
N LEU A 113 5.95 15.99 10.83
CA LEU A 113 7.02 16.67 10.11
C LEU A 113 6.51 17.44 8.88
N PHE A 114 5.62 16.85 8.08
CA PHE A 114 5.17 17.42 6.81
C PHE A 114 4.00 18.38 6.96
N TYR A 115 3.05 18.06 7.83
CA TYR A 115 1.79 18.80 7.94
C TYR A 115 1.63 19.50 9.29
N ARG A 116 2.54 19.26 10.24
CA ARG A 116 2.46 19.78 11.63
C ARG A 116 1.14 19.42 12.32
N THR A 117 0.49 18.34 11.90
CA THR A 117 -0.74 17.82 12.48
C THR A 117 -0.49 16.50 13.19
N VAL A 118 -1.12 16.32 14.36
CA VAL A 118 -1.19 15.04 15.05
C VAL A 118 -2.63 14.56 15.00
N HIS A 119 -2.91 13.56 14.17
CA HIS A 119 -4.27 13.03 13.97
C HIS A 119 -4.71 12.03 15.06
N LEU A 120 -3.90 11.79 16.09
CA LEU A 120 -4.29 11.03 17.28
C LEU A 120 -5.25 11.89 18.13
N ASN A 121 -6.51 11.91 17.73
CA ASN A 121 -7.60 12.41 18.56
C ASN A 121 -8.50 11.23 18.92
N ILE A 122 -9.01 11.17 20.16
CA ILE A 122 -9.85 10.06 20.65
C ILE A 122 -11.09 9.84 19.75
N GLY A 123 -11.55 10.88 19.06
CA GLY A 123 -12.63 10.79 18.05
C GLY A 123 -12.24 10.21 16.68
N SER A 124 -10.98 9.86 16.43
CA SER A 124 -10.54 9.20 15.19
C SER A 124 -10.62 7.67 15.26
N VAL A 125 -10.81 7.14 16.48
CA VAL A 125 -10.95 5.70 16.78
C VAL A 125 -12.42 5.26 16.79
N VAL A 126 -13.38 6.20 16.84
CA VAL A 126 -14.83 5.95 16.87
C VAL A 126 -15.48 6.32 15.54
#